data_AF-A0A183GMK2-F1
#
_entry.id   AF-A0A183GMK2-F1
#
_cell.length_a   1.000
_cell.length_b   1.000
_cell.length_c   1.000
_cell.angle_alpha   90.00
_cell.angle_beta   90.00
_cell.angle_gamma   90.00
#
_symmetry.space_group_name_H-M   'P 1'
#
loop_
_entity.id
_entity.type
_entity.pdbx_description
1 polymer ?
#
loop_
_entity_poly.entity_id
_entity_poly.type
_entity_poly.pdbx_seq_one_letter_code
_entity_poly.pdbx_strand_id
1 'polypeptide(L)'
;MMYQLTIHCNRAPEEIVDKCTLIEFLIHRTNQKSLVLSTLLECLKSKALRLRHVRKIFDLIVEKFSLSTVPVAGQAAKPLLTPHIVDHLRIEQAEMQSSIFIPFMEDSANDYKYVADIMLQYLRSLHRFSVPIEAYFLELVVESLALSGEMGKLHQLVTYKVISDSKPLAFLLLSYEARCPSLYQSGVDILARQKACDEIVEVLLERGHVVDAIRYLETQHVEANVLKILEVAKNQGRAVQYAVLTNLTSRKSKEDVSRLETELASLFSEEEIKQAVDEVSKAI
;
A
#
# COMPACT_ATOMS: atom_id res chain seq x y z
N MET A 1 -50.32 8.60 -24.92
CA MET A 1 -49.46 7.47 -24.49
C MET A 1 -48.10 7.67 -25.11
N MET A 2 -47.05 7.84 -24.30
CA MET A 2 -45.69 8.00 -24.79
C MET A 2 -45.06 6.61 -24.79
N TYR A 3 -44.83 6.03 -25.97
CA TYR A 3 -44.12 4.75 -26.08
C TYR A 3 -42.64 5.00 -25.74
N GLN A 4 -42.12 4.28 -24.75
CA GLN A 4 -40.70 4.32 -24.41
C GLN A 4 -40.02 3.08 -24.98
N LEU A 5 -39.00 3.28 -25.81
CA LEU A 5 -38.24 2.21 -26.43
C LEU A 5 -37.00 1.93 -25.58
N THR A 6 -36.97 0.80 -24.88
CA THR A 6 -35.86 0.39 -24.01
C THR A 6 -35.07 -0.73 -24.66
N ILE A 7 -33.78 -0.51 -24.91
CA ILE A 7 -32.89 -1.53 -25.47
C ILE A 7 -32.39 -2.43 -24.33
N HIS A 8 -32.80 -3.70 -24.33
CA HIS A 8 -32.26 -4.70 -23.41
C HIS A 8 -30.87 -5.15 -23.89
N CYS A 9 -29.83 -4.76 -23.15
CA CYS A 9 -28.44 -5.01 -23.56
C CYS A 9 -27.95 -6.43 -23.25
N ASN A 10 -28.78 -7.28 -22.62
CA ASN A 10 -28.40 -8.64 -22.20
C ASN A 10 -27.96 -9.55 -23.35
N ARG A 11 -28.46 -9.30 -24.58
CA ARG A 11 -28.07 -10.06 -25.79
C ARG A 11 -26.93 -9.41 -26.58
N ALA A 12 -26.43 -8.25 -26.16
CA ALA A 12 -25.29 -7.61 -26.81
C ALA A 12 -24.05 -8.53 -26.90
N PRO A 13 -23.75 -9.41 -25.91
CA PRO A 13 -22.65 -10.36 -26.02
C PRO A 13 -22.79 -11.40 -27.14
N GLU A 14 -24.01 -11.68 -27.61
CA GLU A 14 -24.32 -12.62 -28.70
C GLU A 14 -24.15 -11.96 -30.07
N GLU A 15 -24.44 -10.66 -30.17
CA GLU A 15 -24.45 -9.92 -31.44
C GLU A 15 -23.09 -9.23 -31.74
N ILE A 16 -22.38 -8.77 -30.70
CA ILE A 16 -21.11 -8.06 -30.88
C ILE A 16 -19.94 -9.03 -30.71
N VAL A 17 -19.37 -9.45 -31.84
CA VAL A 17 -18.24 -10.40 -31.89
C VAL A 17 -16.97 -9.83 -31.24
N ASP A 18 -16.66 -8.55 -31.52
CA ASP A 18 -15.49 -7.91 -30.93
C ASP A 18 -15.74 -7.51 -29.47
N LYS A 19 -15.05 -8.20 -28.55
CA LYS A 19 -15.19 -7.99 -27.11
C LYS A 19 -14.78 -6.59 -26.65
N CYS A 20 -13.85 -5.93 -27.34
CA CYS A 20 -13.48 -4.55 -27.02
C CYS A 20 -14.64 -3.61 -27.33
N THR A 21 -15.19 -3.70 -28.55
CA THR A 21 -16.36 -2.93 -28.99
C THR A 21 -17.59 -3.22 -28.13
N LEU A 22 -17.79 -4.46 -27.70
CA LEU A 22 -18.88 -4.84 -26.80
C LEU A 22 -18.80 -4.09 -25.46
N ILE A 23 -17.63 -4.12 -24.81
CA ILE A 23 -17.45 -3.46 -23.51
C ILE A 23 -17.56 -1.94 -23.67
N GLU A 24 -16.97 -1.36 -24.72
CA GLU A 24 -17.14 0.04 -25.06
C GLU A 24 -18.61 0.41 -25.25
N PHE A 25 -19.37 -0.38 -26.00
CA PHE A 25 -20.80 -0.19 -26.19
C PHE A 25 -21.54 -0.20 -24.85
N LEU A 26 -21.27 -1.19 -23.99
CA LEU A 26 -21.95 -1.34 -22.70
C LEU A 26 -21.62 -0.19 -21.72
N ILE A 27 -20.38 0.33 -21.74
CA ILE A 27 -19.98 1.49 -20.91
C ILE A 27 -20.77 2.75 -21.25
N HIS A 28 -21.17 2.91 -22.51
CA HIS A 28 -21.97 4.06 -22.96
C HIS A 28 -23.47 3.92 -22.67
N ARG A 29 -23.92 2.81 -22.09
CA ARG A 29 -25.33 2.55 -21.76
C ARG A 29 -25.61 2.81 -20.28
N THR A 30 -26.81 3.30 -20.01
CA THR A 30 -27.31 3.51 -18.64
C THR A 30 -27.73 2.18 -18.02
N ASN A 31 -27.53 2.04 -16.70
CA ASN A 31 -27.97 0.88 -15.91
C ASN A 31 -27.42 -0.50 -16.34
N GLN A 32 -26.26 -0.56 -16.99
CA GLN A 32 -25.61 -1.82 -17.41
C GLN A 32 -24.37 -2.19 -16.59
N LYS A 33 -24.21 -1.63 -15.38
CA LYS A 33 -23.02 -1.81 -14.54
C LYS A 33 -22.66 -3.27 -14.31
N SER A 34 -23.63 -4.07 -13.85
CA SER A 34 -23.42 -5.50 -13.57
C SER A 34 -22.97 -6.27 -14.82
N LEU A 35 -23.58 -5.97 -15.97
CA LEU A 35 -23.24 -6.60 -17.25
C LEU A 35 -21.84 -6.20 -17.76
N VAL A 36 -21.44 -4.94 -17.56
CA VAL A 36 -20.08 -4.48 -17.89
C VAL A 36 -19.04 -5.23 -17.06
N LEU A 37 -19.26 -5.30 -15.74
CA LEU A 37 -18.32 -5.93 -14.81
C LEU A 37 -18.19 -7.44 -15.06
N SER A 38 -19.32 -8.14 -15.25
CA SER A 38 -19.29 -9.59 -15.54
C SER A 38 -18.65 -9.90 -16.89
N THR A 39 -18.99 -9.15 -17.94
CA THR A 39 -18.40 -9.32 -19.28
C THR A 39 -16.91 -9.02 -19.28
N LEU A 40 -16.48 -7.96 -18.57
CA LEU A 40 -15.07 -7.61 -18.45
C LEU A 40 -14.29 -8.68 -17.68
N LEU A 41 -14.81 -9.18 -16.56
CA LEU A 41 -14.18 -10.28 -15.81
C LEU A 41 -14.01 -11.53 -16.68
N GLU A 42 -15.05 -11.95 -17.40
CA GLU A 42 -14.98 -13.11 -18.28
C GLU A 42 -13.94 -12.92 -19.41
N CYS A 43 -13.89 -11.73 -20.00
CA CYS A 43 -12.91 -11.39 -21.03
C CYS A 43 -11.47 -11.37 -20.49
N LEU A 44 -11.28 -10.96 -19.23
CA LEU A 44 -9.98 -10.98 -18.57
C LEU A 44 -9.53 -12.41 -18.25
N LYS A 45 -10.44 -13.24 -17.69
CA LYS A 45 -10.19 -14.67 -17.38
C LYS A 45 -9.85 -15.48 -18.62
N SER A 46 -10.60 -15.29 -19.70
CA SER A 46 -10.37 -15.95 -20.99
C SER A 46 -9.16 -15.41 -21.77
N LYS A 47 -8.49 -14.35 -21.27
CA LYS A 47 -7.43 -13.62 -21.98
C LYS A 47 -7.85 -13.17 -23.39
N ALA A 48 -9.14 -12.93 -23.60
CA ALA A 48 -9.70 -12.54 -24.90
C ALA A 48 -9.28 -11.13 -25.34
N LEU A 49 -8.83 -10.29 -24.39
CA LEU A 49 -8.41 -8.93 -24.63
C LEU A 49 -6.88 -8.80 -24.61
N ARG A 50 -6.33 -8.08 -25.60
CA ARG A 50 -4.93 -7.65 -25.56
C ARG A 50 -4.76 -6.55 -24.50
N LEU A 51 -3.58 -6.43 -23.91
CA LEU A 51 -3.27 -5.41 -22.89
C LEU A 51 -3.59 -3.97 -23.34
N ARG A 52 -3.40 -3.67 -24.63
CA ARG A 52 -3.76 -2.37 -25.23
C ARG A 52 -5.28 -2.08 -25.19
N HIS A 53 -6.11 -3.12 -25.34
CA HIS A 53 -7.57 -2.99 -25.27
C HIS A 53 -8.00 -2.80 -23.83
N VAL A 54 -7.41 -3.56 -22.90
CA VAL A 54 -7.65 -3.40 -21.46
C VAL A 54 -7.31 -1.97 -21.01
N ARG A 55 -6.15 -1.44 -21.44
CA ARG A 55 -5.78 -0.04 -21.22
C ARG A 55 -6.88 0.93 -21.66
N LYS A 56 -7.39 0.77 -22.88
CA LYS A 56 -8.42 1.66 -23.44
C LYS A 56 -9.71 1.57 -22.62
N ILE A 57 -10.12 0.36 -22.24
CA ILE A 57 -11.32 0.11 -21.45
C ILE A 57 -11.21 0.75 -20.06
N PHE A 58 -10.08 0.56 -19.37
CA PHE A 58 -9.86 1.21 -18.06
C PHE A 58 -9.79 2.72 -18.15
N ASP A 59 -9.14 3.27 -19.20
CA ASP A 59 -9.15 4.71 -19.43
C ASP A 59 -10.60 5.23 -19.58
N LEU A 60 -11.46 4.53 -20.32
CA LEU A 60 -12.87 4.90 -20.49
C LEU A 60 -13.68 4.79 -19.18
N ILE A 61 -13.48 3.74 -18.40
CA ILE A 61 -14.18 3.56 -17.11
C ILE A 61 -13.82 4.70 -16.15
N VAL A 62 -12.53 4.99 -16.00
CA VAL A 62 -12.05 6.02 -15.08
C VAL A 62 -12.44 7.42 -15.58
N GLU A 63 -12.38 7.68 -16.88
CA GLU A 63 -12.85 8.94 -17.48
C GLU A 63 -14.32 9.20 -17.16
N LYS A 64 -15.20 8.20 -17.35
CA LYS A 64 -16.63 8.32 -17.07
C LYS A 64 -16.91 8.51 -15.58
N PHE A 65 -16.15 7.86 -14.71
CA PHE A 65 -16.17 8.12 -13.27
C PHE A 65 -15.84 9.58 -12.96
N SER A 66 -14.71 10.10 -13.47
CA SER A 66 -14.30 11.49 -13.25
C SER A 66 -15.34 12.50 -13.76
N LEU A 67 -15.89 12.29 -14.96
CA LEU A 67 -16.95 13.15 -15.52
C LEU A 67 -18.24 13.14 -14.67
N SER A 68 -18.57 12.01 -14.04
CA SER A 68 -19.72 11.92 -13.14
C SER A 68 -19.53 12.64 -11.80
N THR A 69 -18.28 12.92 -11.40
CA THR A 69 -17.96 13.58 -10.12
C THR A 69 -17.90 15.10 -10.20
N VAL A 70 -17.85 15.68 -11.40
CA VAL A 70 -17.85 17.14 -11.57
C VAL A 70 -19.26 17.67 -11.29
N PRO A 71 -19.48 18.45 -10.21
CA PRO A 71 -20.78 19.07 -10.00
C PRO A 71 -21.04 20.04 -11.16
N VAL A 72 -22.23 19.96 -11.76
CA VAL A 72 -22.68 20.94 -12.75
C VAL A 72 -22.75 22.29 -12.04
N ALA A 73 -21.68 23.07 -12.14
CA ALA A 73 -21.62 24.41 -11.58
C ALA A 73 -22.77 25.22 -12.19
N GLY A 74 -23.68 25.66 -11.33
CA GLY A 74 -24.87 26.41 -11.72
C GLY A 74 -24.48 27.68 -12.44
N GLN A 75 -24.60 27.67 -13.77
CA GLN A 75 -24.65 28.90 -14.54
C GLN A 75 -26.06 29.46 -14.43
N ALA A 76 -26.15 30.62 -13.79
CA ALA A 76 -27.34 31.46 -13.74
C ALA A 76 -27.62 32.07 -15.12
N ALA A 77 -28.17 31.28 -16.02
CA ALA A 77 -28.89 31.73 -17.22
C ALA A 77 -29.84 30.60 -17.60
N LYS A 78 -31.15 30.87 -17.67
CA LYS A 78 -32.14 29.87 -18.12
C LYS A 78 -31.79 29.46 -19.56
N PRO A 79 -31.31 28.25 -19.83
CA PRO A 79 -31.06 27.81 -21.19
C PRO A 79 -32.42 27.52 -21.87
N LEU A 80 -32.57 27.89 -23.14
CA LEU A 80 -33.78 27.60 -23.94
C LEU A 80 -34.02 26.10 -24.14
N LEU A 81 -33.00 25.27 -23.89
CA LEU A 81 -33.03 23.82 -23.97
C LEU A 81 -32.43 23.25 -22.69
N THR A 82 -33.21 22.48 -21.94
CA THR A 82 -32.70 21.68 -20.82
C THR A 82 -32.06 20.41 -21.38
N PRO A 83 -30.73 20.25 -21.33
CA PRO A 83 -30.12 18.98 -21.72
C PRO A 83 -30.62 17.88 -20.77
N HIS A 84 -31.04 16.75 -21.34
CA HIS A 84 -31.31 15.56 -20.53
C HIS A 84 -30.01 15.18 -19.82
N ILE A 85 -30.06 15.05 -18.49
CA ILE A 85 -28.90 14.62 -17.71
C ILE A 85 -28.53 13.22 -18.22
N VAL A 86 -27.32 13.10 -18.76
CA VAL A 86 -26.78 11.80 -19.15
C VAL A 86 -26.17 11.20 -17.88
N ASP A 87 -26.85 10.20 -17.32
CA ASP A 87 -26.30 9.43 -16.22
C ASP A 87 -25.16 8.57 -16.76
N HIS A 88 -23.94 9.06 -16.59
CA HIS A 88 -22.74 8.31 -16.96
C HIS A 88 -22.63 7.07 -16.08
N LEU A 89 -22.17 5.96 -16.68
CA LEU A 89 -21.85 4.77 -15.92
C LEU A 89 -20.75 5.10 -14.89
N ARG A 90 -21.13 5.10 -13.61
CA ARG A 90 -20.21 5.33 -12.50
C ARG A 90 -19.83 3.99 -11.90
N ILE A 91 -18.62 3.52 -12.18
CA ILE A 91 -18.04 2.34 -11.54
C ILE A 91 -17.05 2.81 -10.47
N GLU A 92 -17.26 2.42 -9.23
CA GLU A 92 -16.39 2.80 -8.12
C GLU A 92 -15.18 1.86 -8.00
N GLN A 93 -14.10 2.32 -7.37
CA GLN A 93 -12.91 1.49 -7.17
C GLN A 93 -13.22 0.23 -6.34
N ALA A 94 -14.04 0.36 -5.28
CA ALA A 94 -14.53 -0.78 -4.49
C ALA A 94 -15.32 -1.81 -5.32
N GLU A 95 -16.07 -1.36 -6.33
CA GLU A 95 -16.80 -2.25 -7.24
C GLU A 95 -15.84 -2.96 -8.18
N MET A 96 -14.86 -2.25 -8.76
CA MET A 96 -13.80 -2.88 -9.58
C MET A 96 -13.02 -3.92 -8.77
N GLN A 97 -12.75 -3.65 -7.50
CA GLN A 97 -12.07 -4.58 -6.60
C GLN A 97 -12.91 -5.84 -6.35
N SER A 98 -14.11 -5.67 -5.82
CA SER A 98 -14.98 -6.79 -5.42
C SER A 98 -15.48 -7.63 -6.59
N SER A 99 -15.76 -7.02 -7.74
CA SER A 99 -16.36 -7.72 -8.89
C SER A 99 -15.34 -8.20 -9.92
N ILE A 100 -14.14 -7.60 -9.99
CA ILE A 100 -13.14 -7.97 -10.99
C ILE A 100 -11.86 -8.45 -10.31
N PHE A 101 -11.18 -7.61 -9.54
CA PHE A 101 -9.82 -7.91 -9.11
C PHE A 101 -9.72 -9.07 -8.13
N ILE A 102 -10.58 -9.13 -7.11
CA ILE A 102 -10.60 -10.24 -6.14
C ILE A 102 -10.96 -11.56 -6.84
N PRO A 103 -12.09 -11.68 -7.58
CA PRO A 103 -12.42 -12.91 -8.32
C PRO A 103 -11.40 -13.31 -9.41
N PHE A 104 -10.57 -12.35 -9.85
CA PHE A 104 -9.53 -12.59 -10.84
C PHE A 104 -8.22 -13.07 -10.21
N MET A 105 -7.90 -12.64 -8.99
CA MET A 105 -6.78 -13.14 -8.19
C MET A 105 -7.03 -14.53 -7.59
N GLU A 106 -8.25 -14.81 -7.14
CA GLU A 106 -8.64 -16.10 -6.54
C GLU A 106 -8.68 -17.24 -7.56
N ASP A 107 -8.81 -16.92 -8.84
CA ASP A 107 -8.89 -17.92 -9.89
C ASP A 107 -7.50 -18.51 -10.18
N SER A 108 -7.22 -19.68 -9.58
CA SER A 108 -5.92 -20.36 -9.57
C SER A 108 -5.38 -20.74 -10.95
N ALA A 109 -6.17 -20.61 -12.01
CA ALA A 109 -5.74 -20.81 -13.39
C ALA A 109 -4.99 -19.59 -13.98
N ASN A 110 -5.00 -18.45 -13.30
CA ASN A 110 -4.44 -17.23 -13.82
C ASN A 110 -2.93 -17.09 -13.55
N ASP A 111 -2.25 -16.58 -14.57
CA ASP A 111 -0.86 -16.17 -14.47
C ASP A 111 -0.77 -14.89 -13.62
N TYR A 112 -0.22 -14.97 -12.41
CA TYR A 112 -0.08 -13.82 -11.51
C TYR A 112 0.65 -12.64 -12.17
N LYS A 113 1.56 -12.90 -13.12
CA LYS A 113 2.22 -11.83 -13.89
C LYS A 113 1.23 -11.07 -14.77
N TYR A 114 0.32 -11.80 -15.42
CA TYR A 114 -0.77 -11.19 -16.18
C TYR A 114 -1.73 -10.41 -15.27
N VAL A 115 -2.09 -10.95 -14.10
CA VAL A 115 -2.93 -10.24 -13.12
C VAL A 115 -2.29 -8.92 -12.69
N ALA A 116 -1.01 -8.96 -12.31
CA ALA A 116 -0.26 -7.77 -11.95
C ALA A 116 -0.22 -6.74 -13.10
N ASP A 117 0.07 -7.17 -14.34
CA ASP A 117 0.11 -6.27 -15.49
C ASP A 117 -1.26 -5.60 -15.77
N ILE A 118 -2.37 -6.30 -15.55
CA ILE A 118 -3.74 -5.77 -15.66
C ILE A 118 -3.99 -4.72 -14.56
N MET A 119 -3.67 -5.03 -13.30
CA MET A 119 -3.80 -4.08 -12.19
C MET A 119 -2.95 -2.83 -12.41
N LEU A 120 -1.74 -2.96 -12.93
CA LEU A 120 -0.90 -1.83 -13.33
C LEU A 120 -1.53 -0.98 -14.44
N GLN A 121 -2.29 -1.58 -15.37
CA GLN A 121 -3.02 -0.79 -16.36
C GLN A 121 -4.09 0.08 -15.68
N TYR A 122 -4.81 -0.47 -14.70
CA TYR A 122 -5.83 0.27 -13.97
C TYR A 122 -5.23 1.37 -13.09
N LEU A 123 -4.15 1.07 -12.36
CA LEU A 123 -3.38 2.04 -11.59
C LEU A 123 -2.92 3.22 -12.46
N ARG A 124 -2.42 2.93 -13.67
CA ARG A 124 -2.03 3.97 -14.63
C ARG A 124 -3.23 4.81 -15.07
N SER A 125 -4.39 4.20 -15.32
CA SER A 125 -5.60 4.93 -15.69
C SER A 125 -6.05 5.86 -14.56
N LEU A 126 -6.02 5.42 -13.30
CA LEU A 126 -6.31 6.26 -12.13
C LEU A 126 -5.38 7.49 -12.08
N HIS A 127 -4.07 7.28 -12.25
CA HIS A 127 -3.10 8.36 -12.27
C HIS A 127 -3.31 9.32 -13.46
N ARG A 128 -3.65 8.79 -14.64
CA ARG A 128 -3.89 9.59 -15.86
C ARG A 128 -5.04 10.58 -15.67
N PHE A 129 -6.10 10.18 -14.99
CA PHE A 129 -7.29 11.00 -14.74
C PHE A 129 -7.28 11.67 -13.36
N SER A 130 -6.15 11.65 -12.66
CA SER A 130 -5.96 12.25 -11.33
C SER A 130 -6.99 11.78 -10.30
N VAL A 131 -7.43 10.51 -10.39
CA VAL A 131 -8.35 9.92 -9.42
C VAL A 131 -7.54 9.41 -8.22
N PRO A 132 -7.90 9.79 -6.97
CA PRO A 132 -7.19 9.34 -5.79
C PRO A 132 -7.32 7.82 -5.66
N ILE A 133 -6.19 7.15 -5.45
CA ILE A 133 -6.14 5.69 -5.39
C ILE A 133 -6.53 5.23 -3.98
N GLU A 134 -7.46 4.30 -3.89
CA GLU A 134 -7.90 3.74 -2.61
C GLU A 134 -6.86 2.77 -2.02
N ALA A 135 -6.70 2.79 -0.69
CA ALA A 135 -5.71 1.97 0.02
C ALA A 135 -5.90 0.46 -0.22
N TYR A 136 -7.15 -0.02 -0.24
CA TYR A 136 -7.46 -1.43 -0.51
C TYR A 136 -7.03 -1.88 -1.92
N PHE A 137 -7.14 -1.01 -2.93
CA PHE A 137 -6.63 -1.34 -4.26
C PHE A 137 -5.10 -1.43 -4.26
N LEU A 138 -4.42 -0.54 -3.54
CA LEU A 138 -2.96 -0.57 -3.43
C LEU A 138 -2.47 -1.86 -2.79
N GLU A 139 -3.15 -2.33 -1.74
CA GLU A 139 -2.83 -3.61 -1.10
C GLU A 139 -2.91 -4.78 -2.09
N LEU A 140 -3.99 -4.85 -2.88
CA LEU A 140 -4.14 -5.84 -3.95
C LEU A 140 -3.04 -5.75 -5.03
N VAL A 141 -2.65 -4.52 -5.43
CA VAL A 141 -1.54 -4.32 -6.37
C VAL A 141 -0.23 -4.86 -5.80
N VAL A 142 0.08 -4.54 -4.55
CA VAL A 142 1.29 -5.01 -3.88
C VAL A 142 1.29 -6.54 -3.76
N GLU A 143 0.17 -7.13 -3.35
CA GLU A 143 0.01 -8.58 -3.26
C GLU A 143 0.19 -9.26 -4.62
N SER A 144 -0.43 -8.74 -5.68
CA SER A 144 -0.28 -9.28 -7.05
C SER A 144 1.16 -9.23 -7.56
N LEU A 145 1.90 -8.16 -7.25
CA LEU A 145 3.31 -8.01 -7.59
C LEU A 145 4.19 -8.97 -6.78
N ALA A 146 3.86 -9.17 -5.50
CA ALA A 146 4.55 -10.09 -4.64
C ALA A 146 4.35 -11.55 -5.07
N LEU A 147 3.14 -11.94 -5.46
CA LEU A 147 2.81 -13.28 -5.96
C LEU A 147 3.41 -13.56 -7.34
N SER A 148 3.46 -12.55 -8.22
CA SER A 148 4.11 -12.68 -9.53
C SER A 148 5.64 -12.68 -9.47
N GLY A 149 6.23 -12.36 -8.32
CA GLY A 149 7.68 -12.25 -8.15
C GLY A 149 8.29 -10.97 -8.74
N GLU A 150 7.48 -10.04 -9.22
CA GLU A 150 7.90 -8.78 -9.86
C GLU A 150 8.27 -7.69 -8.81
N MET A 151 9.09 -8.06 -7.82
CA MET A 151 9.50 -7.18 -6.72
C MET A 151 10.25 -5.94 -7.18
N GLY A 152 10.96 -6.02 -8.32
CA GLY A 152 11.61 -4.86 -8.93
C GLY A 152 10.62 -3.78 -9.36
N LYS A 153 9.46 -4.16 -9.92
CA LYS A 153 8.39 -3.21 -10.28
C LYS A 153 7.78 -2.59 -9.02
N LEU A 154 7.53 -3.41 -7.99
CA LEU A 154 7.03 -2.92 -6.71
C LEU A 154 7.97 -1.88 -6.11
N HIS A 155 9.27 -2.16 -6.06
CA HIS A 155 10.26 -1.22 -5.58
C HIS A 155 10.22 0.10 -6.37
N GLN A 156 10.19 0.04 -7.71
CA GLN A 156 10.08 1.23 -8.56
C GLN A 156 8.83 2.06 -8.25
N LEU A 157 7.66 1.43 -8.08
CA LEU A 157 6.41 2.14 -7.77
C LEU A 157 6.50 2.92 -6.46
N VAL A 158 7.18 2.36 -5.46
CA VAL A 158 7.41 3.00 -4.16
C VAL A 158 8.46 4.11 -4.29
N THR A 159 9.60 3.85 -4.94
CA THR A 159 10.68 4.84 -5.12
C THR A 159 10.22 6.08 -5.88
N TYR A 160 9.42 5.89 -6.93
CA TYR A 160 8.87 6.99 -7.73
C TYR A 160 7.59 7.60 -7.16
N LYS A 161 7.16 7.20 -5.95
CA LYS A 161 5.96 7.71 -5.27
C LYS A 161 4.69 7.63 -6.11
N VAL A 162 4.57 6.57 -6.92
CA VAL A 162 3.33 6.27 -7.66
C VAL A 162 2.25 5.80 -6.67
N ILE A 163 2.69 5.13 -5.60
CA ILE A 163 1.86 4.70 -4.48
C ILE A 163 1.98 5.73 -3.37
N SER A 164 0.85 6.18 -2.83
CA SER A 164 0.82 7.12 -1.71
C SER A 164 1.39 6.50 -0.44
N ASP A 165 2.26 7.23 0.25
CA ASP A 165 2.82 6.84 1.54
C ASP A 165 1.70 6.63 2.56
N SER A 166 1.70 5.49 3.26
CA SER A 166 0.78 5.21 4.36
C SER A 166 1.41 4.23 5.35
N LYS A 167 0.99 4.25 6.62
CA LYS A 167 1.48 3.30 7.64
C LYS A 167 1.21 1.84 7.24
N PRO A 168 -0.01 1.46 6.79
CA PRO A 168 -0.28 0.08 6.38
C PRO A 168 0.60 -0.40 5.23
N LEU A 169 0.86 0.47 4.24
CA LEU A 169 1.79 0.17 3.14
C LEU A 169 3.20 -0.07 3.68
N ALA A 170 3.67 0.76 4.61
CA ALA A 170 4.99 0.62 5.19
C ALA A 170 5.18 -0.76 5.83
N PHE A 171 4.24 -1.18 6.69
CA PHE A 171 4.26 -2.51 7.31
C PHE A 171 4.14 -3.64 6.29
N LEU A 172 3.33 -3.47 5.24
CA LEU A 172 3.24 -4.44 4.16
C LEU A 172 4.57 -4.59 3.40
N LEU A 173 5.30 -3.51 3.16
CA LEU A 173 6.62 -3.59 2.53
C LEU A 173 7.66 -4.25 3.45
N LEU A 174 7.60 -3.98 4.75
CA LEU A 174 8.47 -4.61 5.75
C LEU A 174 8.26 -6.14 5.79
N SER A 175 7.02 -6.62 5.67
CA SER A 175 6.74 -8.06 5.65
C SER A 175 7.28 -8.79 4.42
N TYR A 176 7.50 -8.07 3.30
CA TYR A 176 8.10 -8.61 2.08
C TYR A 176 9.62 -8.51 1.99
N GLU A 177 10.30 -8.03 3.03
CA GLU A 177 11.76 -7.87 3.03
C GLU A 177 12.49 -9.17 2.63
N ALA A 178 12.09 -10.32 3.16
CA ALA A 178 12.77 -11.59 2.90
C ALA A 178 12.89 -11.90 1.39
N ARG A 179 11.97 -11.37 0.58
CA ARG A 179 11.98 -11.50 -0.89
C ARG A 179 12.75 -10.36 -1.56
N CYS A 180 12.76 -9.16 -0.97
CA CYS A 180 13.42 -7.99 -1.53
C CYS A 180 13.92 -7.07 -0.40
N PRO A 181 15.22 -7.15 -0.03
CA PRO A 181 15.77 -6.38 1.09
C PRO A 181 15.63 -4.86 0.94
N SER A 182 15.57 -4.33 -0.29
CA SER A 182 15.38 -2.89 -0.53
C SER A 182 14.00 -2.36 -0.10
N LEU A 183 13.01 -3.24 0.04
CA LEU A 183 11.69 -2.86 0.55
C LEU A 183 11.73 -2.52 2.04
N TYR A 184 12.68 -3.07 2.79
CA TYR A 184 12.85 -2.71 4.20
C TYR A 184 13.13 -1.23 4.37
N GLN A 185 14.19 -0.75 3.70
CA GLN A 185 14.55 0.67 3.74
C GLN A 185 13.41 1.54 3.22
N SER A 186 12.72 1.09 2.16
CA SER A 186 11.56 1.81 1.62
C SER A 186 10.43 1.94 2.65
N GLY A 187 10.14 0.88 3.40
CA GLY A 187 9.14 0.87 4.48
C GLY A 187 9.53 1.80 5.64
N VAL A 188 10.77 1.73 6.11
CA VAL A 188 11.28 2.63 7.16
C VAL A 188 11.24 4.10 6.68
N ASP A 189 11.63 4.37 5.45
CA ASP A 189 11.59 5.71 4.88
C ASP A 189 10.15 6.26 4.78
N ILE A 190 9.16 5.40 4.47
CA ILE A 190 7.74 5.77 4.48
C ILE A 190 7.31 6.14 5.90
N LEU A 191 7.63 5.31 6.91
CA LEU A 191 7.30 5.59 8.31
C LEU A 191 7.94 6.90 8.78
N ALA A 192 9.19 7.15 8.40
CA ALA A 192 9.92 8.38 8.76
C ALA A 192 9.24 9.62 8.16
N ARG A 193 8.82 9.56 6.89
CA ARG A 193 8.05 10.64 6.24
C ARG A 193 6.68 10.86 6.88
N GLN A 194 6.07 9.80 7.40
CA GLN A 194 4.80 9.84 8.15
C GLN A 194 4.96 10.23 9.62
N LYS A 195 6.18 10.53 10.09
CA LYS A 195 6.52 10.85 11.49
C LYS A 195 6.07 9.76 12.49
N ALA A 196 6.03 8.51 12.03
CA ALA A 196 5.61 7.33 12.80
C ALA A 196 6.78 6.82 13.66
N CYS A 197 7.16 7.61 14.68
CA CYS A 197 8.38 7.35 15.47
C CYS A 197 8.30 6.07 16.30
N ASP A 198 7.14 5.82 16.94
CA ASP A 198 6.93 4.65 17.78
C ASP A 198 7.02 3.36 16.96
N GLU A 199 6.41 3.36 15.77
CA GLU A 199 6.43 2.23 14.85
C GLU A 199 7.83 1.92 14.32
N ILE A 200 8.65 2.94 14.02
CA ILE A 200 10.04 2.74 13.59
C ILE A 200 10.86 2.10 14.70
N VAL A 201 10.68 2.58 15.94
CA VAL A 201 11.38 2.03 17.11
C VAL A 201 10.98 0.58 17.32
N GLU A 202 9.71 0.25 17.20
CA GLU A 202 9.23 -1.14 17.34
C GLU A 202 9.83 -2.06 16.27
N VAL A 203 9.85 -1.62 15.01
CA VAL A 203 10.49 -2.36 13.90
C VAL A 203 12.00 -2.57 14.12
N LEU A 204 12.71 -1.56 14.65
CA LEU A 204 14.15 -1.67 14.96
C LEU A 204 14.39 -2.61 16.14
N LEU A 205 13.54 -2.58 17.16
CA LEU A 205 13.64 -3.47 18.33
C LEU A 205 13.36 -4.93 17.95
N GLU A 206 12.35 -5.21 17.13
CA GLU A 206 12.05 -6.57 16.63
C GLU A 206 13.22 -7.19 15.86
N ARG A 207 13.97 -6.36 15.13
CA ARG A 207 15.18 -6.75 14.39
C ARG A 207 16.42 -6.93 15.27
N GLY A 208 16.35 -6.44 16.50
CA GLY A 208 17.47 -6.35 17.41
C GLY A 208 18.44 -5.20 17.17
N HIS A 209 18.09 -4.22 16.34
CA HIS A 209 18.85 -2.98 16.14
C HIS A 209 18.57 -1.97 17.27
N VAL A 210 18.87 -2.34 18.52
CA VAL A 210 18.53 -1.54 19.71
C VAL A 210 19.31 -0.23 19.74
N VAL A 211 20.57 -0.23 19.29
CA VAL A 211 21.42 0.97 19.25
C VAL A 211 20.86 2.00 18.25
N ASP A 212 20.43 1.54 17.06
CA ASP A 212 19.83 2.40 16.05
C ASP A 212 18.47 2.95 16.52
N ALA A 213 17.69 2.14 17.25
CA ALA A 213 16.43 2.59 17.85
C ALA A 213 16.65 3.73 18.85
N ILE A 214 17.65 3.61 19.72
CA ILE A 214 18.00 4.64 20.71
C ILE A 214 18.50 5.91 20.00
N ARG A 215 19.39 5.78 19.02
CA ARG A 215 19.91 6.91 18.25
C ARG A 215 18.80 7.65 17.48
N TYR A 216 17.83 6.91 16.95
CA TYR A 216 16.67 7.49 16.29
C TYR A 216 15.81 8.30 17.27
N LEU A 217 15.57 7.76 18.47
CA LEU A 217 14.86 8.46 19.55
C LEU A 217 15.59 9.70 20.05
N GLU A 218 16.93 9.72 20.02
CA GLU A 218 17.74 10.92 20.32
C GLU A 218 17.56 12.00 19.27
N THR A 219 17.59 11.61 17.99
CA THR A 219 17.48 12.54 16.88
C THR A 219 16.10 13.19 16.82
N GLN A 220 15.05 12.46 17.18
CA GLN A 220 13.66 12.94 17.11
C GLN A 220 13.17 13.61 18.41
N HIS A 221 13.97 13.63 19.49
CA HIS A 221 13.58 14.15 20.82
C HIS A 221 12.26 13.58 21.37
N VAL A 222 11.94 12.33 21.05
CA VAL A 222 10.73 11.65 21.54
C VAL A 222 11.02 10.92 22.86
N GLU A 223 10.12 11.06 23.83
CA GLU A 223 10.17 10.30 25.08
C GLU A 223 9.89 8.82 24.79
N ALA A 224 10.94 8.02 24.84
CA ALA A 224 10.87 6.60 24.57
C ALA A 224 10.28 5.81 25.74
N ASN A 225 9.61 4.70 25.45
CA ASN A 225 9.24 3.71 26.46
C ASN A 225 10.48 2.90 26.88
N VAL A 226 11.31 3.50 27.73
CA VAL A 226 12.61 2.99 28.23
C VAL A 226 12.53 1.54 28.71
N LEU A 227 11.41 1.15 29.31
CA LEU A 227 11.20 -0.20 29.83
C LEU A 227 11.21 -1.27 28.72
N LYS A 228 10.58 -1.00 27.57
CA LYS A 228 10.58 -1.92 26.42
C LYS A 228 11.98 -2.06 25.81
N ILE A 229 12.75 -0.97 25.76
CA ILE A 229 14.13 -0.97 25.23
C ILE A 229 15.06 -1.77 26.16
N LEU A 230 14.86 -1.68 27.48
CA LEU A 230 15.62 -2.44 28.46
C LEU A 230 15.30 -3.94 28.44
N GLU A 231 14.02 -4.30 28.32
CA GLU A 231 13.60 -5.70 28.14
C GLU A 231 14.15 -6.28 26.82
N VAL A 232 14.03 -5.47 25.76
CA VAL A 232 14.83 -5.43 24.52
C VAL A 232 16.26 -5.96 24.65
N ALA A 233 17.05 -5.12 25.29
CA ALA A 233 18.50 -5.24 25.44
C ALA A 233 18.91 -6.38 26.38
N LYS A 234 18.10 -6.71 27.40
CA LYS A 234 18.37 -7.83 28.32
C LYS A 234 18.49 -9.17 27.60
N ASN A 235 17.76 -9.33 26.49
CA ASN A 235 17.78 -10.55 25.68
C ASN A 235 18.88 -10.57 24.60
N GLN A 236 19.72 -9.53 24.53
CA GLN A 236 20.78 -9.37 23.52
C GLN A 236 22.19 -9.40 24.11
N GLY A 237 23.19 -9.29 23.21
CA GLY A 237 24.61 -9.27 23.56
C GLY A 237 25.00 -8.12 24.48
N ARG A 238 26.03 -8.38 25.30
CA ARG A 238 26.52 -7.54 26.41
C ARG A 238 26.93 -6.11 25.99
N ALA A 239 27.43 -5.93 24.77
CA ALA A 239 27.78 -4.61 24.22
C ALA A 239 26.56 -3.69 24.01
N VAL A 240 25.42 -4.27 23.63
CA VAL A 240 24.17 -3.55 23.42
C VAL A 240 23.59 -3.08 24.75
N GLN A 241 23.65 -3.94 25.77
CA GLN A 241 23.22 -3.60 27.14
C GLN A 241 23.99 -2.40 27.70
N TYR A 242 25.31 -2.38 27.50
CA TYR A 242 26.15 -1.26 27.94
C TYR A 242 25.83 0.04 27.20
N ALA A 243 25.66 -0.02 25.87
CA ALA A 243 25.30 1.14 25.05
C ALA A 243 23.94 1.75 25.46
N VAL A 244 22.94 0.91 25.79
CA VAL A 244 21.64 1.36 26.30
C VAL A 244 21.81 2.06 27.65
N LEU A 245 22.65 1.50 28.55
CA LEU A 245 22.87 2.04 29.88
C LEU A 245 23.57 3.40 29.86
N THR A 246 24.59 3.58 29.03
CA THR A 246 25.26 4.89 28.81
C THR A 246 24.27 5.94 28.28
N ASN A 247 23.33 5.53 27.45
CA ASN A 247 22.32 6.44 26.91
C ASN A 247 21.28 6.85 27.95
N LEU A 248 20.82 5.91 28.77
CA LEU A 248 19.82 6.18 29.82
C LEU A 248 20.37 7.01 30.98
N THR A 249 21.63 6.80 31.36
CA THR A 249 22.35 7.66 32.34
C THR A 249 22.46 9.10 31.86
N SER A 250 22.48 9.35 30.55
CA SER A 250 22.49 10.70 29.98
C SER A 250 21.11 11.40 30.00
N ARG A 251 20.01 10.65 30.15
CA ARG A 251 18.62 11.14 29.95
C ARG A 251 17.79 11.38 31.23
N LYS A 252 18.08 10.75 32.38
CA LYS A 252 17.25 10.87 33.60
C LYS A 252 18.03 11.01 34.91
N SER A 253 17.37 11.57 35.92
CA SER A 253 17.93 11.84 37.26
C SER A 253 18.44 10.58 37.96
N LYS A 254 19.43 10.78 38.85
CA LYS A 254 20.22 9.75 39.55
C LYS A 254 19.43 8.65 40.26
N GLU A 255 18.15 8.85 40.60
CA GLU A 255 17.39 7.92 41.44
C GLU A 255 16.79 6.74 40.67
N ASP A 256 16.23 6.95 39.46
CA ASP A 256 15.68 5.84 38.64
C ASP A 256 16.81 5.00 38.01
N VAL A 257 17.93 5.64 37.72
CA VAL A 257 19.17 5.02 37.24
C VAL A 257 19.74 4.09 38.31
N SER A 258 19.77 4.51 39.58
CA SER A 258 20.31 3.69 40.67
C SER A 258 19.56 2.38 40.87
N ARG A 259 18.23 2.33 40.69
CA ARG A 259 17.45 1.09 40.85
C ARG A 259 17.73 0.09 39.72
N LEU A 260 17.83 0.57 38.49
CA LEU A 260 18.16 -0.24 37.32
C LEU A 260 19.63 -0.70 37.34
N GLU A 261 20.55 0.18 37.80
CA GLU A 261 21.95 -0.17 38.07
C GLU A 261 22.07 -1.19 39.20
N THR A 262 21.24 -1.13 40.25
CA THR A 262 21.29 -2.10 41.36
C THR A 262 20.75 -3.47 40.95
N GLU A 263 19.67 -3.52 40.15
CA GLU A 263 19.16 -4.78 39.59
C GLU A 263 20.15 -5.42 38.61
N LEU A 264 20.87 -4.63 37.81
CA LEU A 264 21.88 -5.14 36.87
C LEU A 264 23.21 -5.48 37.57
N ALA A 265 23.66 -4.66 38.53
CA ALA A 265 24.88 -4.91 39.31
C ALA A 265 24.76 -6.18 40.15
N SER A 266 23.54 -6.60 40.50
CA SER A 266 23.30 -7.91 41.12
C SER A 266 23.57 -9.11 40.19
N LEU A 267 23.74 -8.87 38.88
CA LEU A 267 24.01 -9.89 37.85
C LEU A 267 25.45 -9.87 37.31
N PHE A 268 26.34 -8.98 37.79
CA PHE A 268 27.72 -8.86 37.31
C PHE A 268 28.75 -8.93 38.44
N SER A 269 29.83 -9.69 38.24
CA SER A 269 31.05 -9.59 39.05
C SER A 269 32.03 -8.58 38.43
N GLU A 270 32.85 -7.93 39.27
CA GLU A 270 33.81 -6.88 38.87
C GLU A 270 34.83 -7.34 37.79
N GLU A 271 35.05 -8.64 37.65
CA GLU A 271 36.00 -9.21 36.68
C GLU A 271 35.47 -9.16 35.24
N GLU A 272 34.16 -9.26 35.06
CA GLU A 272 33.56 -9.33 33.74
C GLU A 272 33.27 -7.94 33.14
N ILE A 273 33.16 -6.91 34.00
CA ILE A 273 33.09 -5.50 33.58
C ILE A 273 34.39 -5.09 32.88
N LYS A 274 35.54 -5.63 33.33
CA LYS A 274 36.84 -5.39 32.68
C LYS A 274 36.93 -6.03 31.29
N GLN A 275 36.34 -7.20 31.08
CA GLN A 275 36.34 -7.86 29.78
C GLN A 275 35.52 -7.11 28.72
N ALA A 276 34.38 -6.53 29.10
CA ALA A 276 33.54 -5.76 28.17
C ALA A 276 34.23 -4.46 27.71
N VAL A 277 34.98 -3.80 28.59
CA VAL A 277 35.78 -2.60 28.26
C VAL A 277 36.92 -2.97 27.29
N ASP A 278 37.51 -4.15 27.44
CA ASP A 278 38.55 -4.67 26.55
C ASP A 278 38.01 -5.11 25.17
N GLU A 279 36.76 -5.57 25.08
CA GLU A 279 36.13 -5.92 23.79
C GLU A 279 35.70 -4.69 23.00
N VAL A 280 35.14 -3.68 23.67
CA VAL A 280 34.75 -2.41 23.03
C VAL A 280 35.97 -1.65 22.52
N SER A 281 37.10 -1.71 23.23
CA SER A 281 38.35 -1.08 22.79
C SER A 281 39.06 -1.82 21.65
N LYS A 282 38.76 -3.11 21.41
CA LYS A 282 39.26 -3.88 20.26
C LYS A 282 38.39 -3.77 19.01
N ALA A 283 37.15 -3.28 19.14
CA ALA A 283 36.21 -3.11 18.04
C ALA A 283 36.25 -1.70 17.39
N ILE A 284 37.09 -0.80 17.91
CA ILE A 284 37.42 0.52 17.33
C ILE A 284 38.77 0.40 16.61
#